data_AF-A0A3Q3QAQ3-F1
#
_entry.id   AF-A0A3Q3QAQ3-F1
#
_cell.length_a   1.000
_cell.length_b   1.000
_cell.length_c   1.000
_cell.angle_alpha   90.00
_cell.angle_beta   90.00
_cell.angle_gamma   90.00
#
_symmetry.space_group_name_H-M   'P 1'
#
loop_
_entity.id
_entity.type
_entity.pdbx_description
1 polymer ?
#
loop_
_entity_poly.entity_id
_entity_poly.type
_entity_poly.pdbx_seq_one_letter_code
_entity_poly.pdbx_strand_id
1 'polypeptide(L)'
;MWTSPLAQCRWVWLHTTAEGQVRLANGGNSSCSGRVEIFHNGQWGTVCDDNWDLNDALVVCRQLGCGGARSALHNAAFGPGTGPIWLDNVHCSGNELSITDCRHPEFGVHNCAHREDASVVCECRFSFIF
;
A
#
# COMPACT_ATOMS: atom_id res chain seq x y z
N MET A 1 38.95 7.79 22.05
CA MET A 1 37.93 8.81 21.75
C MET A 1 37.30 8.44 20.43
N TRP A 2 36.05 7.97 20.51
CA TRP A 2 35.12 7.84 19.38
C TRP A 2 34.95 9.26 18.77
N THR A 3 34.83 9.43 17.45
CA THR A 3 33.56 9.24 16.73
C THR A 3 33.75 8.94 15.24
N SER A 4 32.88 8.07 14.74
CA SER A 4 32.63 7.76 13.34
C SER A 4 32.12 8.99 12.56
N PRO A 5 32.45 9.16 11.27
CA PRO A 5 31.78 10.13 10.43
C PRO A 5 30.57 9.48 9.73
N LEU A 6 29.41 9.47 10.40
CA LEU A 6 28.14 9.51 9.69
C LEU A 6 27.64 10.96 9.71
N ALA A 7 27.80 11.67 8.60
CA ALA A 7 26.98 12.84 8.27
C ALA A 7 27.39 13.38 6.89
N GLN A 8 26.82 12.84 5.82
CA GLN A 8 26.67 13.62 4.59
C GLN A 8 25.18 13.97 4.44
N CYS A 9 24.81 15.10 5.05
CA CYS A 9 23.63 15.84 4.64
C CYS A 9 23.86 16.32 3.20
N ARG A 10 23.16 15.73 2.23
CA ARG A 10 23.11 16.26 0.86
C ARG A 10 21.67 16.45 0.45
N TRP A 11 21.25 17.72 0.45
CA TRP A 11 19.99 18.19 -0.10
C TRP A 11 20.00 18.01 -1.62
N VAL A 12 19.50 16.87 -2.09
CA VAL A 12 18.92 16.71 -3.42
C VAL A 12 17.49 16.26 -3.16
N TRP A 13 16.50 17.00 -3.68
CA TRP A 13 15.11 16.55 -3.68
C TRP A 13 14.97 15.34 -4.60
N LEU A 14 15.35 14.16 -4.12
CA LEU A 14 14.85 12.91 -4.62
C LEU A 14 13.84 12.45 -3.57
N HIS A 15 12.55 12.51 -3.90
CA HIS A 15 11.60 11.64 -3.25
C HIS A 15 11.97 10.22 -3.67
N THR A 16 13.01 9.65 -3.04
CA THR A 16 13.27 8.22 -3.11
C THR A 16 12.05 7.57 -2.48
N THR A 17 11.20 7.02 -3.33
CA THR A 17 10.13 6.14 -2.90
C THR A 17 10.74 5.08 -1.99
N ALA A 18 10.23 4.99 -0.78
CA ALA A 18 10.76 4.10 0.23
C ALA A 18 10.26 2.67 -0.03
N GLU A 19 11.09 1.69 0.30
CA GLU A 19 10.73 0.28 0.24
C GLU A 19 9.47 0.01 1.09
N GLY A 20 8.47 -0.68 0.53
CA GLY A 20 7.18 -0.92 1.19
C GLY A 20 6.24 0.30 1.23
N GLN A 21 6.56 1.40 0.55
CA GLN A 21 5.66 2.55 0.47
C GLN A 21 4.38 2.19 -0.31
N VAL A 22 3.23 2.64 0.18
CA VAL A 22 1.92 2.43 -0.44
C VAL A 22 1.40 3.72 -1.09
N ARG A 23 0.69 3.59 -2.20
CA ARG A 23 -0.15 4.65 -2.78
C ARG A 23 -1.49 4.10 -3.27
N LEU A 24 -2.47 4.99 -3.41
CA LEU A 24 -3.77 4.66 -4.00
C LEU A 24 -3.88 5.28 -5.40
N ALA A 25 -4.18 4.45 -6.39
CA ALA A 25 -4.37 4.87 -7.77
C ALA A 25 -5.84 4.86 -8.18
N ASN A 26 -6.20 5.67 -9.18
CA ASN A 26 -7.53 5.74 -9.80
C ASN A 26 -8.71 6.09 -8.87
N GLY A 27 -8.45 6.67 -7.68
CA GLY A 27 -9.48 7.13 -6.73
C GLY A 27 -10.28 8.38 -7.11
N GLY A 28 -10.06 8.93 -8.31
CA GLY A 28 -10.60 10.23 -8.71
C GLY A 28 -10.09 11.36 -7.80
N ASN A 29 -11.02 12.07 -7.15
CA ASN A 29 -10.68 13.18 -6.24
C ASN A 29 -10.42 12.73 -4.79
N SER A 30 -10.62 11.44 -4.47
CA SER A 30 -10.34 10.90 -3.13
C SER A 30 -8.89 10.48 -3.04
N SER A 31 -8.14 11.06 -2.10
CA SER A 31 -6.79 10.58 -1.74
C SER A 31 -6.81 9.32 -0.87
N CYS A 32 -8.00 8.89 -0.43
CA CYS A 32 -8.21 7.82 0.55
C CYS A 32 -9.07 6.68 -0.03
N SER A 33 -9.08 6.52 -1.35
CA SER A 33 -9.74 5.41 -2.03
C SER A 33 -9.00 5.11 -3.33
N GLY A 34 -8.90 3.85 -3.72
CA GLY A 34 -8.26 3.48 -4.98
C GLY A 34 -7.68 2.07 -4.98
N ARG A 35 -7.09 1.71 -6.12
CA ARG A 35 -6.27 0.50 -6.26
C ARG A 35 -5.01 0.63 -5.40
N VAL A 36 -4.67 -0.43 -4.68
CA VAL A 36 -3.48 -0.46 -3.83
C VAL A 36 -2.25 -0.75 -4.68
N GLU A 37 -1.25 0.12 -4.59
CA GLU A 37 0.05 -0.10 -5.21
C GLU A 37 1.16 0.05 -4.17
N ILE A 38 2.18 -0.81 -4.28
CA ILE A 38 3.32 -0.90 -3.36
C ILE A 38 4.61 -0.67 -4.12
N PHE A 39 5.55 0.05 -3.52
CA PHE A 39 6.89 0.21 -4.05
C PHE A 39 7.81 -0.88 -3.50
N HIS A 40 8.35 -1.70 -4.41
CA HIS A 40 9.30 -2.76 -4.07
C HIS A 40 10.38 -2.87 -5.16
N ASN A 41 11.64 -3.05 -4.76
CA ASN A 41 12.76 -3.24 -5.70
C ASN A 41 12.85 -2.17 -6.81
N GLY A 42 12.57 -0.91 -6.47
CA GLY A 42 12.68 0.20 -7.41
C GLY A 42 11.47 0.42 -8.32
N GLN A 43 10.39 -0.35 -8.16
CA GLN A 43 9.21 -0.27 -9.04
C GLN A 43 7.88 -0.36 -8.28
N TRP A 44 6.88 0.37 -8.76
CA TRP A 44 5.49 0.24 -8.30
C TRP A 44 4.84 -1.00 -8.91
N GLY A 45 4.13 -1.76 -8.07
CA GLY A 45 3.32 -2.91 -8.47
C GLY A 45 2.03 -2.99 -7.65
N THR A 46 1.13 -3.89 -8.03
CA THR A 46 -0.21 -4.01 -7.43
C THR A 46 -0.26 -5.11 -6.37
N VAL A 47 -1.42 -5.26 -5.73
CA VAL A 47 -1.73 -6.32 -4.76
C VAL A 47 -2.87 -7.16 -5.33
N CYS A 48 -2.76 -8.49 -5.28
CA CYS A 48 -3.84 -9.39 -5.66
C CYS A 48 -4.95 -9.42 -4.61
N ASP A 49 -6.19 -9.65 -5.04
CA ASP A 49 -7.39 -9.67 -4.21
C ASP A 49 -7.74 -11.03 -3.58
N ASP A 50 -6.92 -12.06 -3.81
CA ASP A 50 -7.02 -13.36 -3.16
C ASP A 50 -6.83 -13.21 -1.64
N ASN A 51 -7.84 -13.65 -0.87
CA ASN A 51 -7.95 -13.46 0.58
C ASN A 51 -7.97 -12.00 1.08
N TRP A 52 -8.09 -11.02 0.18
CA TRP A 52 -8.11 -9.60 0.53
C TRP A 52 -9.32 -9.24 1.40
N ASP A 53 -9.08 -8.82 2.63
CA ASP A 53 -10.14 -8.57 3.59
C ASP A 53 -10.07 -7.17 4.24
N LEU A 54 -11.02 -6.92 5.16
CA LEU A 54 -11.14 -5.63 5.82
C LEU A 54 -9.96 -5.32 6.75
N ASN A 55 -9.27 -6.33 7.30
CA ASN A 55 -8.07 -6.14 8.11
C ASN A 55 -6.90 -5.70 7.23
N ASP A 56 -6.76 -6.26 6.03
CA ASP A 56 -5.73 -5.83 5.07
C ASP A 56 -5.96 -4.38 4.65
N ALA A 57 -7.21 -4.06 4.29
CA ALA A 57 -7.61 -2.71 3.95
C ALA A 57 -7.39 -1.75 5.13
N LEU A 58 -7.63 -2.18 6.37
CA LEU A 58 -7.42 -1.36 7.57
C LEU A 58 -5.95 -0.98 7.75
N VAL A 59 -5.03 -1.94 7.54
CA VAL A 59 -3.59 -1.67 7.60
C VAL A 59 -3.21 -0.64 6.53
N VAL A 60 -3.66 -0.80 5.29
CA VAL A 60 -3.40 0.17 4.21
C VAL A 60 -3.93 1.56 4.54
N CYS A 61 -5.19 1.65 4.98
CA CYS A 61 -5.83 2.92 5.30
C CYS A 61 -5.12 3.64 6.46
N ARG A 62 -4.64 2.89 7.45
CA ARG A 62 -3.88 3.44 8.58
C ARG A 62 -2.46 3.83 8.17
N GLN A 63 -1.79 3.02 7.36
CA GLN A 63 -0.46 3.30 6.83
C GLN A 63 -0.44 4.61 6.01
N LEU A 64 -1.53 4.89 5.29
CA LEU A 64 -1.72 6.12 4.53
C LEU A 64 -2.25 7.31 5.35
N GLY A 65 -2.56 7.11 6.64
CA GLY A 65 -3.11 8.14 7.51
C GLY A 65 -4.57 8.53 7.20
N CYS A 66 -5.28 7.72 6.42
CA CYS A 66 -6.69 7.97 6.05
C CYS A 66 -7.68 7.64 7.17
N GLY A 67 -7.29 6.80 8.14
CA GLY A 67 -8.17 6.37 9.23
C GLY A 67 -8.56 4.90 9.09
N GLY A 68 -9.81 4.55 9.39
CA GLY A 68 -10.31 3.19 9.25
C GLY A 68 -10.50 2.76 7.80
N ALA A 69 -10.70 1.46 7.59
CA ALA A 69 -11.16 0.92 6.32
C ALA A 69 -12.68 0.81 6.30
N ARG A 70 -13.30 1.34 5.24
CA ARG A 70 -14.73 1.19 4.98
C ARG A 70 -15.02 -0.02 4.11
N SER A 71 -14.13 -0.33 3.15
CA SER A 71 -14.31 -1.47 2.25
C SER A 71 -12.97 -1.98 1.71
N ALA A 72 -12.86 -3.30 1.63
CA ALA A 72 -11.89 -4.02 0.81
C ALA A 72 -12.61 -4.43 -0.48
N LEU A 73 -12.06 -4.05 -1.64
CA LEU A 73 -12.68 -4.27 -2.94
C LEU A 73 -11.78 -5.14 -3.81
N HIS A 74 -12.44 -5.95 -4.63
CA HIS A 74 -11.86 -6.98 -5.49
C HIS A 74 -12.12 -6.67 -6.96
N ASN A 75 -11.66 -7.55 -7.84
CA ASN A 75 -11.87 -7.59 -9.28
C ASN A 75 -11.50 -6.28 -9.98
N ALA A 76 -10.38 -5.67 -9.57
CA ALA A 76 -9.90 -4.42 -10.14
C ALA A 76 -10.98 -3.32 -10.14
N ALA A 77 -11.67 -3.14 -9.00
CA ALA A 77 -12.77 -2.18 -8.87
C ALA A 77 -12.40 -0.74 -9.25
N PHE A 78 -11.15 -0.33 -9.05
CA PHE A 78 -10.59 0.96 -9.50
C PHE A 78 -9.79 0.85 -10.80
N GLY A 79 -10.12 -0.15 -11.62
CA GLY A 79 -9.44 -0.51 -12.85
C GLY A 79 -8.14 -1.30 -12.61
N PRO A 80 -7.70 -2.07 -13.62
CA PRO A 80 -6.45 -2.82 -13.55
C PRO A 80 -5.25 -1.88 -13.51
N GLY A 81 -4.22 -2.30 -12.80
CA GLY A 81 -2.90 -1.70 -12.83
C GLY A 81 -2.05 -2.23 -13.97
N THR A 82 -0.75 -1.93 -13.87
CA THR A 82 0.27 -2.37 -14.81
C THR A 82 1.56 -2.66 -14.06
N GLY A 83 2.36 -3.58 -14.56
CA GLY A 83 3.66 -3.92 -13.98
C GLY A 83 3.58 -5.21 -13.15
N PRO A 84 4.44 -5.37 -12.13
CA PRO A 84 4.41 -6.55 -11.28
C PRO A 84 3.21 -6.52 -10.33
N ILE A 85 2.75 -7.70 -9.95
CA ILE A 85 1.87 -7.89 -8.78
C ILE A 85 2.80 -8.29 -7.63
N TRP A 86 2.94 -7.40 -6.65
CA TRP A 86 3.93 -7.56 -5.60
C TRP A 86 3.47 -8.45 -4.45
N LEU A 87 2.22 -8.31 -4.04
CA LEU A 87 1.66 -9.10 -2.95
C LEU A 87 0.45 -9.90 -3.43
N ASP A 88 0.27 -11.05 -2.80
CA ASP A 88 -0.84 -11.97 -3.00
C ASP A 88 -1.15 -12.65 -1.67
N ASN A 89 -2.36 -13.18 -1.49
CA ASN A 89 -2.76 -13.92 -0.29
C ASN A 89 -2.39 -13.19 1.02
N VAL A 90 -2.57 -11.87 1.03
CA VAL A 90 -2.25 -11.01 2.17
C VAL A 90 -3.16 -11.39 3.33
N HIS A 91 -2.57 -11.51 4.52
CA HIS A 91 -3.29 -11.91 5.71
C HIS A 91 -2.82 -11.10 6.91
N CYS A 92 -3.37 -9.91 7.04
CA CYS A 92 -3.16 -9.02 8.17
C CYS A 92 -4.05 -9.38 9.37
N SER A 93 -3.54 -9.16 10.57
CA SER A 93 -4.32 -9.13 11.81
C SER A 93 -5.06 -7.81 12.04
N GLY A 94 -4.70 -6.77 11.26
CA GLY A 94 -5.26 -5.41 11.34
C GLY A 94 -4.42 -4.46 12.21
N ASN A 95 -3.33 -4.95 12.81
CA ASN A 95 -2.49 -4.22 13.75
C ASN A 95 -1.08 -3.93 13.23
N GLU A 96 -0.74 -4.42 12.05
CA GLU A 96 0.52 -4.19 11.35
C GLU A 96 0.71 -2.72 10.97
N LEU A 97 1.94 -2.23 11.01
CA LEU A 97 2.25 -0.83 10.66
C LEU A 97 2.29 -0.63 9.14
N SER A 98 2.74 -1.64 8.42
CA SER A 98 2.75 -1.71 6.96
C SER A 98 2.06 -2.97 6.47
N ILE A 99 1.43 -2.91 5.30
CA ILE A 99 0.90 -4.09 4.62
C ILE A 99 1.99 -5.14 4.33
N THR A 100 3.23 -4.71 4.18
CA THR A 100 4.39 -5.59 3.97
C THR A 100 4.84 -6.33 5.23
N ASP A 101 4.29 -5.99 6.40
CA ASP A 101 4.54 -6.70 7.66
C ASP A 101 3.50 -7.82 7.89
N CYS A 102 2.43 -7.85 7.08
CA CYS A 102 1.41 -8.88 7.15
C CYS A 102 1.96 -10.21 6.61
N ARG A 103 1.33 -11.32 6.99
CA ARG A 103 1.69 -12.60 6.40
C ARG A 103 1.27 -12.61 4.94
N HIS A 104 2.23 -12.84 4.04
CA HIS A 104 2.01 -13.02 2.59
C HIS A 104 3.15 -13.91 2.03
N PRO A 105 3.00 -14.50 0.83
CA PRO A 105 4.09 -15.15 0.10
C PRO A 105 5.22 -14.17 -0.22
N GLU A 106 6.36 -14.65 -0.75
CA GLU A 106 7.43 -13.75 -1.16
C GLU A 106 6.95 -12.74 -2.24
N PHE A 107 7.57 -11.55 -2.26
CA PHE A 107 7.23 -10.51 -3.24
C PHE A 107 7.29 -11.05 -4.68
N GLY A 108 6.23 -10.82 -5.45
CA GLY A 108 6.12 -11.29 -6.83
C GLY A 108 5.71 -12.75 -6.99
N VAL A 109 5.48 -13.50 -5.91
CA VAL A 109 4.92 -14.85 -5.95
C VAL A 109 3.40 -14.77 -5.89
N HIS A 110 2.76 -14.97 -7.05
CA HIS A 110 1.30 -14.93 -7.19
C HIS A 110 0.85 -15.80 -8.37
N ASN A 111 -0.43 -16.12 -8.43
CA ASN A 111 -1.11 -16.75 -9.58
C ASN A 111 -2.14 -15.82 -10.26
N CYS A 112 -2.19 -14.55 -9.84
CA CYS A 112 -3.19 -13.57 -10.29
C CYS A 112 -2.83 -12.84 -11.60
N ALA A 113 -3.84 -12.22 -12.20
CA ALA A 113 -3.72 -11.22 -13.26
C ALA A 113 -4.28 -9.86 -12.79
N HIS A 114 -3.99 -8.76 -13.49
CA HIS A 114 -4.44 -7.41 -13.08
C HIS A 114 -5.96 -7.20 -13.02
N ARG A 115 -6.76 -8.15 -13.51
CA ARG A 115 -8.21 -8.15 -13.28
C ARG A 115 -8.58 -8.45 -11.82
N GLU A 116 -7.63 -8.96 -11.04
CA GLU A 116 -7.70 -9.33 -9.62
C GLU A 116 -6.96 -8.31 -8.74
N ASP A 117 -6.69 -7.10 -9.23
CA ASP A 117 -6.02 -6.09 -8.41
C ASP A 117 -6.94 -5.58 -7.28
N ALA A 118 -6.43 -5.66 -6.07
CA ALA A 118 -7.09 -5.24 -4.85
C ALA A 118 -7.20 -3.73 -4.72
N SER A 119 -8.26 -3.28 -4.06
CA SER A 119 -8.55 -1.87 -3.83
C SER A 119 -9.11 -1.62 -2.44
N VAL A 120 -9.01 -0.37 -1.98
CA VAL A 120 -9.57 0.07 -0.70
C VAL A 120 -10.45 1.30 -0.84
N VAL A 121 -11.42 1.40 0.05
CA VAL A 121 -12.10 2.64 0.39
C VAL A 121 -11.87 2.87 1.87
N CYS A 122 -11.13 3.90 2.22
CA CYS A 122 -10.90 4.29 3.60
C CYS A 122 -11.98 5.26 4.09
N GLU A 123 -12.01 5.45 5.40
CA GLU A 123 -12.69 6.61 5.99
C GLU A 123 -11.99 7.89 5.50
N CYS A 124 -12.77 8.95 5.25
CA CYS A 124 -12.21 10.28 5.11
C CYS A 124 -12.06 10.85 6.52
N ARG A 125 -10.86 10.82 7.10
CA ARG A 125 -10.56 11.75 8.19
C ARG A 125 -10.52 13.17 7.63
N PHE A 126 -11.66 13.83 7.61
CA PHE A 126 -11.64 15.28 7.84
C PHE A 126 -11.06 15.45 9.24
N SER A 127 -9.79 15.84 9.33
CA SER A 127 -9.33 16.53 10.53
C SER A 127 -10.24 17.74 10.67
N PHE A 128 -11.27 17.63 11.51
CA PHE A 128 -11.97 18.80 12.02
C PHE A 128 -10.91 19.58 12.79
N ILE A 129 -10.34 20.57 12.12
CA ILE A 129 -9.62 21.65 12.78
C ILE A 129 -10.70 22.36 13.60
N PHE A 130 -10.68 22.13 14.91
CA PHE A 130 -11.34 23.00 15.89
C PHE A 130 -10.41 24.18 16.18
#